data_AF-S3MSY3-F1
#
_entry.id   AF-S3MSY3-F1
#
_cell.length_a   1.000
_cell.length_b   1.000
_cell.length_c   1.000
_cell.angle_alpha   90.00
_cell.angle_beta   90.00
_cell.angle_gamma   90.00
#
_symmetry.space_group_name_H-M   'P 1'
#
loop_
_entity.id
_entity.type
_entity.pdbx_description
1 polymer ?
#
loop_
_entity_poly.entity_id
_entity_poly.type
_entity_poly.pdbx_seq_one_letter_code
_entity_poly.pdbx_strand_id
1 'polypeptide(L)' 'MNLAENVVAREGRCIVEPQNQNTCVMLDENGQEINITKDMVVSVCQELLNQCRNIQS' A
#
# COMPACT_ATOMS: atom_id res chain seq x y z
N MET A 1 2.00 -0.57 28.17
CA MET A 1 2.28 -0.05 26.82
C MET A 1 1.50 -0.92 25.84
N ASN A 2 0.53 -0.33 25.16
CA ASN A 2 -0.51 -1.06 24.43
C ASN A 2 -0.12 -1.21 22.95
N LEU A 3 -0.19 -2.43 22.41
CA LEU A 3 0.24 -2.77 21.04
C LEU A 3 -0.55 -1.99 19.96
N ALA A 4 -1.75 -1.53 20.31
CA ALA A 4 -2.62 -0.76 19.41
C ALA A 4 -2.12 0.67 19.12
N GLU A 5 -1.34 1.29 20.02
CA GLU A 5 -0.89 2.68 19.82
C GLU A 5 0.28 2.80 18.84
N ASN A 6 1.02 1.71 18.60
CA ASN A 6 2.18 1.72 17.70
C ASN A 6 1.83 1.47 16.22
N VAL A 7 0.61 1.04 15.92
CA VAL A 7 0.16 0.80 14.54
C VAL A 7 -0.34 2.09 13.90
N VAL A 8 -0.99 2.97 14.66
CA VAL A 8 -1.56 4.24 14.15
C VAL A 8 -0.47 5.27 13.83
N ALA A 9 0.70 5.20 14.46
CA ALA A 9 1.80 6.14 14.18
C ALA A 9 2.53 5.88 12.84
N ARG A 10 2.27 4.75 12.16
CA ARG A 10 2.89 4.40 10.86
C ARG A 10 2.10 4.88 9.65
N GLU A 11 0.87 5.36 9.81
CA GLU A 11 0.02 5.78 8.67
C GLU A 11 0.25 7.24 8.21
N GLY A 12 1.15 7.99 8.86
CA GLY A 12 1.33 9.43 8.62
C GLY A 12 2.63 9.88 7.96
N ARG A 13 3.52 8.99 7.51
CA ARG A 13 4.87 9.37 7.01
C ARG A 13 5.14 9.16 5.53
N CYS A 14 4.10 9.19 4.69
CA CYS A 14 4.29 9.61 3.29
C CYS A 14 4.36 11.15 3.20
N ILE A 15 5.25 11.78 3.97
CA ILE A 15 5.55 13.21 3.84
C ILE A 15 6.74 13.33 2.89
N VAL A 16 6.41 13.50 1.62
CA VAL A 16 7.04 14.42 0.67
C VAL A 16 8.50 14.79 0.98
N GLU A 17 9.42 13.87 0.72
CA GLU A 17 10.78 14.24 0.32
C GLU A 17 10.91 13.96 -1.19
N PRO A 18 11.42 14.89 -2.01
CA PRO A 18 11.73 14.63 -3.41
C PRO A 18 13.03 13.83 -3.47
N GLN A 19 13.02 12.59 -2.97
CA GLN A 19 14.09 11.64 -3.20
C GLN A 19 13.70 10.78 -4.39
N ASN A 20 14.54 10.82 -5.41
CA ASN A 20 14.33 10.26 -6.74
C ASN A 20 14.44 8.71 -6.75
N GLN A 21 13.78 8.04 -5.80
CA GLN A 21 13.72 6.58 -5.67
C GLN A 21 12.37 6.23 -5.05
N ASN A 22 11.36 6.02 -5.90
CA ASN A 22 10.06 5.46 -5.52
C ASN A 22 10.20 3.97 -5.15
N THR A 23 11.10 3.63 -4.22
CA THR A 23 11.27 2.28 -3.70
C THR A 23 10.33 2.11 -2.53
N CYS A 24 9.06 1.80 -2.83
CA CYS A 24 8.10 1.36 -1.84
C CYS A 24 8.20 -0.15 -1.69
N VAL A 25 8.16 -0.67 -0.47
CA VAL A 25 8.23 -2.10 -0.16
C VAL A 25 7.00 -2.53 0.63
N MET A 26 6.58 -3.78 0.44
CA MET A 26 5.58 -4.46 1.27
C MET A 26 6.16 -5.76 1.82
N LEU A 27 5.56 -6.30 2.88
CA LEU A 27 5.94 -7.61 3.40
C LEU A 27 5.12 -8.71 2.72
N ASP A 28 5.77 -9.80 2.34
CA ASP A 28 5.09 -11.03 1.93
C ASP A 28 4.55 -11.81 3.15
N GLU A 29 3.89 -12.93 2.90
CA GLU A 29 3.32 -13.80 3.95
C GLU A 29 4.36 -14.40 4.89
N ASN A 30 5.63 -14.44 4.48
CA ASN A 30 6.76 -14.92 5.26
C ASN A 30 7.47 -13.77 6.00
N GLY A 31 6.98 -12.54 5.88
CA GLY A 31 7.59 -11.35 6.47
C GLY A 31 8.82 -10.83 5.72
N GLN A 32 9.00 -11.19 4.44
CA GLN A 32 10.07 -10.69 3.59
C GLN A 32 9.68 -9.40 2.88
N GLU A 33 10.60 -8.45 2.79
CA GLU A 33 10.39 -7.20 2.04
C GLU A 33 10.44 -7.46 0.53
N ILE A 34 9.36 -7.12 -0.16
CA ILE A 34 9.24 -7.14 -1.62
C ILE A 34 8.98 -5.73 -2.14
N ASN A 35 9.56 -5.37 -3.28
CA ASN A 35 9.34 -4.07 -3.90
C ASN A 35 7.94 -3.99 -4.52
N ILE A 36 7.21 -2.93 -4.19
CA ILE A 36 5.95 -2.60 -4.84
C ILE A 36 6.26 -2.11 -6.24
N THR A 37 5.80 -2.88 -7.23
CA THR A 37 5.95 -2.53 -8.64
C THR A 37 4.75 -1.72 -9.13
N LYS A 38 4.95 -0.96 -10.21
CA LYS A 38 3.86 -0.23 -10.89
C LYS A 38 2.73 -1.18 -11.30
N ASP A 39 3.06 -2.37 -11.78
CA ASP A 39 2.09 -3.34 -12.27
C ASP A 39 1.20 -3.89 -11.13
N MET A 40 1.75 -4.06 -9.93
CA MET A 40 0.97 -4.42 -8.74
C MET A 40 -0.08 -3.35 -8.42
N VAL A 41 0.33 -2.07 -8.41
CA VAL A 41 -0.57 -0.95 -8.15
C VAL A 41 -1.67 -0.87 -9.21
N VAL A 42 -1.30 -0.96 -10.49
CA VAL A 42 -2.27 -0.92 -11.61
C VAL A 42 -3.27 -2.07 -11.51
N SER A 43 -2.82 -3.28 -11.16
CA SER A 43 -3.68 -4.45 -11.04
C SER A 43 -4.72 -4.26 -9.93
N VAL A 44 -4.31 -3.79 -8.76
CA VAL A 44 -5.22 -3.50 -7.63
C VAL A 44 -6.21 -2.40 -8.00
N CYS A 45 -5.75 -1.32 -8.64
CA CYS A 45 -6.65 -0.26 -9.11
C CYS A 45 -7.70 -0.79 -10.09
N GLN A 46 -7.30 -1.65 -11.03
CA GLN A 46 -8.22 -2.24 -12.00
C GLN A 46 -9.26 -3.14 -11.32
N GLU A 47 -8.85 -3.91 -10.32
CA GLU A 47 -9.75 -4.75 -9.54
C GLU A 47 -10.78 -3.92 -8.78
N LEU A 48 -10.34 -2.87 -8.08
CA LEU A 48 -11.24 -1.94 -7.38
C LEU A 48 -12.22 -1.25 -8.32
N LEU A 49 -11.76 -0.81 -9.49
CA LEU A 49 -12.63 -0.21 -10.51
C LEU A 49 -13.67 -1.21 -11.03
N ASN A 50 -13.29 -2.47 -11.22
CA ASN A 50 -14.23 -3.51 -11.63
C ASN A 50 -15.27 -3.77 -10.52
N GLN A 51 -14.85 -3.83 -9.26
CA GLN A 51 -15.77 -3.95 -8.13
C GLN A 51 -16.75 -2.78 -8.10
N CYS A 52 -16.28 -1.53 -8.20
CA CYS A 52 -17.13 -0.35 -8.24
C CYS A 52 -18.13 -0.35 -9.40
N ARG A 53 -17.72 -0.83 -10.60
CA ARG A 53 -18.62 -0.93 -11.77
C ARG A 53 -19.69 -2.00 -11.63
N ASN A 54 -19.41 -3.04 -10.86
CA ASN A 54 -20.34 -4.13 -10.58
C ASN A 54 -21.27 -3.83 -9.39
N ILE A 55 -21.13 -2.67 -8.74
CA ILE A 55 -22.13 -2.17 -7.79
C ILE A 55 -23.34 -1.70 -8.61
N GLN A 56 -24.24 -2.63 -8.92
CA GLN A 56 -25.57 -2.31 -9.43
C GLN A 56 -26.33 -1.62 -8.29
N SER A 57 -26.66 -0.34 -8.50
CA SER A 57 -27.52 0.47 -7.62
C SER A 57 -28.94 -0.05 -7.54
#